data_AF-A0A7J4K9J2-F1
#
_entry.id   AF-A0A7J4K9J2-F1
#
_cell.length_a   1.000
_cell.length_b   1.000
_cell.length_c   1.000
_cell.angle_alpha   90.00
_cell.angle_beta   90.00
_cell.angle_gamma   90.00
#
_symmetry.space_group_name_H-M   'P 1'
#
loop_
_entity.id
_entity.type
_entity.pdbx_description
1 polymer ?
#
loop_
_entity_poly.entity_id
_entity_poly.type
_entity_poly.pdbx_seq_one_letter_code
_entity_poly.pdbx_strand_id
1 'polypeptide(L)'
;MSERNELLGEKYDTIIKRFQSAKDDPLPKDMEDRAERMVARYNDLLLKISESRRQGHDMFFPALLVKQFVAKLGLAKATRSVTDFAIADLVLDQTERAIAEAIAQDPLDVKRQVLAMAGMLDDASAATQTQGQTSGGVRR
;
A
#
# COMPACT_ATOMS: atom_id res chain seq x y z
N MET A 1 47.06 -0.88 2.73
CA MET A 1 45.63 -1.24 2.80
C MET A 1 45.58 -2.73 3.11
N SER A 2 44.70 -3.18 4.00
CA SER A 2 44.67 -4.59 4.44
C SER A 2 44.21 -5.51 3.30
N GLU A 3 44.82 -6.69 3.12
CA GLU A 3 44.40 -7.74 2.16
C GLU A 3 42.89 -8.01 2.16
N ARG A 4 42.24 -7.86 3.33
CA ARG A 4 40.80 -8.01 3.48
C ARG A 4 40.00 -6.97 2.69
N ASN A 5 40.50 -5.74 2.55
CA ASN A 5 39.85 -4.68 1.78
C ASN A 5 40.00 -4.90 0.28
N GLU A 6 41.13 -5.44 -0.17
CA GLU A 6 41.36 -5.80 -1.58
C GLU A 6 40.44 -6.96 -1.99
N LEU A 7 40.34 -8.00 -1.15
CA LEU A 7 39.45 -9.14 -1.40
C LEU A 7 37.95 -8.75 -1.39
N LEU A 8 37.58 -7.71 -0.64
CA LEU A 8 36.23 -7.14 -0.64
C LEU A 8 35.98 -6.35 -1.93
N GLY A 9 36.94 -5.54 -2.37
CA GLY A 9 36.87 -4.77 -3.62
C GLY A 9 36.66 -5.66 -4.84
N GLU A 10 37.46 -6.72 -4.97
CA GLU A 10 37.35 -7.68 -6.09
C GLU A 10 35.99 -8.39 -6.15
N LYS A 11 35.41 -8.70 -4.97
CA LYS A 11 34.06 -9.28 -4.89
C LYS A 11 33.00 -8.31 -5.37
N TYR A 12 33.07 -7.04 -4.97
CA TYR A 12 32.14 -6.02 -5.43
C TYR A 12 32.27 -5.77 -6.94
N ASP A 13 33.48 -5.70 -7.47
CA ASP A 13 33.72 -5.50 -8.90
C ASP A 13 33.17 -6.67 -9.74
N THR A 14 33.31 -7.90 -9.24
CA THR A 14 32.74 -9.09 -9.88
C THR A 14 31.21 -9.05 -9.90
N ILE A 15 30.60 -8.61 -8.79
CA ILE A 15 29.16 -8.44 -8.69
C ILE A 15 28.67 -7.34 -9.65
N ILE A 16 29.34 -6.19 -9.69
CA ILE A 16 29.02 -5.07 -10.59
C ILE A 16 29.11 -5.50 -12.06
N LYS A 17 30.18 -6.20 -12.44
CA LYS A 17 30.33 -6.74 -13.81
C LYS A 17 29.20 -7.69 -14.18
N ARG A 18 28.77 -8.56 -13.25
CA ARG A 18 27.60 -9.44 -13.45
C ARG A 18 26.31 -8.64 -13.67
N PHE A 19 26.09 -7.57 -12.90
CA PHE A 19 24.93 -6.70 -13.08
C PHE A 19 24.95 -5.99 -14.44
N GLN A 20 26.12 -5.51 -14.86
CA GLN A 20 26.29 -4.82 -16.14
C GLN A 20 26.02 -5.76 -17.31
N SER A 21 26.55 -6.98 -17.29
CA SER A 21 26.27 -7.98 -18.33
C SER A 21 24.81 -8.43 -18.32
N ALA A 22 24.18 -8.52 -17.15
CA ALA A 22 22.78 -8.87 -17.00
C ALA A 22 21.80 -7.76 -17.41
N LYS A 23 22.27 -6.54 -17.64
CA LYS A 23 21.41 -5.42 -18.04
C LYS A 23 20.93 -5.54 -19.49
N ASP A 24 21.81 -6.06 -20.36
CA ASP A 24 21.56 -6.15 -21.80
C ASP A 24 20.97 -7.51 -22.21
N ASP A 25 21.13 -8.53 -21.37
CA ASP A 25 20.52 -9.84 -21.56
C ASP A 25 19.04 -9.84 -21.13
N PRO A 26 18.15 -10.54 -21.84
CA PRO A 26 16.78 -10.75 -21.38
C PRO A 26 16.76 -11.56 -20.07
N LEU A 27 15.69 -11.39 -19.29
CA LEU A 27 15.44 -12.23 -18.12
C LEU A 27 15.23 -13.68 -18.56
N PRO A 28 15.69 -14.66 -17.76
CA PRO A 28 15.24 -16.04 -17.92
C PRO A 28 13.71 -16.11 -17.95
N LYS A 29 13.15 -16.91 -18.85
CA LYS A 29 11.71 -16.96 -19.12
C LYS A 29 10.87 -17.25 -17.87
N ASP A 30 11.35 -18.11 -16.98
CA ASP A 30 10.70 -18.42 -15.71
C ASP A 30 10.59 -17.20 -14.77
N MET A 31 11.63 -16.35 -14.75
CA MET A 31 11.66 -15.11 -13.99
C MET A 31 10.82 -14.02 -14.64
N GLU A 32 10.79 -13.99 -15.98
CA GLU A 32 9.94 -13.10 -16.77
C GLU A 32 8.46 -13.41 -16.51
N ASP A 33 8.04 -14.67 -16.71
CA ASP A 33 6.68 -15.12 -16.43
C ASP A 33 6.26 -14.83 -14.98
N ARG A 34 7.21 -14.97 -14.03
CA ARG A 34 6.97 -14.63 -12.62
C ARG A 34 6.78 -13.12 -12.43
N ALA A 35 7.63 -12.30 -13.04
CA ALA A 35 7.51 -10.85 -12.98
C ALA A 35 6.18 -10.36 -13.58
N GLU A 36 5.74 -10.95 -14.69
CA GLU A 36 4.46 -10.63 -15.33
C GLU A 36 3.28 -10.93 -14.41
N ARG A 37 3.26 -12.11 -13.76
CA ARG A 37 2.23 -12.44 -12.76
C ARG A 37 2.22 -11.45 -11.58
N MET A 38 3.40 -11.04 -11.11
CA MET A 38 3.50 -10.03 -10.05
C MET A 38 2.96 -8.67 -10.49
N VAL A 39 3.23 -8.27 -11.74
CA VAL A 39 2.71 -7.00 -12.32
C VAL A 39 1.19 -7.04 -12.46
N ALA A 40 0.62 -8.18 -12.88
CA ALA A 40 -0.83 -8.36 -12.91
C ALA A 40 -1.45 -8.18 -11.52
N ARG A 41 -0.91 -8.87 -10.50
CA ARG A 41 -1.33 -8.71 -9.10
C ARG A 41 -1.21 -7.26 -8.63
N TYR A 42 -0.09 -6.60 -8.92
CA TYR A 42 0.13 -5.19 -8.58
C TYR A 42 -0.95 -4.27 -9.15
N ASN A 43 -1.34 -4.46 -10.41
CA ASN A 43 -2.38 -3.66 -11.04
C ASN A 43 -3.74 -3.87 -10.37
N ASP A 44 -4.08 -5.11 -10.01
CA ASP A 44 -5.30 -5.40 -9.26
C ASP A 44 -5.32 -4.72 -7.88
N LEU A 45 -4.18 -4.68 -7.19
CA LEU A 45 -4.06 -4.00 -5.90
C LEU A 45 -4.19 -2.48 -6.02
N LEU A 46 -3.65 -1.88 -7.09
CA LEU A 46 -3.86 -0.46 -7.38
C LEU A 46 -5.33 -0.12 -7.58
N LEU A 47 -6.07 -0.97 -8.30
CA LEU A 47 -7.50 -0.79 -8.51
C LEU A 47 -8.26 -0.87 -7.17
N LYS A 48 -7.99 -1.89 -6.36
CA LYS A 48 -8.59 -2.03 -5.02
C LYS A 48 -8.32 -0.82 -4.14
N ILE A 49 -7.07 -0.35 -4.08
CA ILE A 49 -6.70 0.87 -3.33
C ILE A 49 -7.50 2.09 -3.82
N SER A 50 -7.64 2.27 -5.14
CA SER A 50 -8.38 3.38 -5.73
C SER A 50 -9.88 3.32 -5.38
N GLU A 51 -10.47 2.14 -5.42
CA GLU A 51 -11.88 1.92 -5.08
C GLU A 51 -12.14 2.13 -3.59
N SER A 52 -11.32 1.56 -2.72
CA SER A 52 -11.49 1.71 -1.28
C SER A 52 -11.26 3.14 -0.80
N ARG A 53 -10.36 3.91 -1.46
CA ARG A 53 -10.23 5.37 -1.22
C ARG A 53 -11.52 6.11 -1.53
N ARG A 54 -12.21 5.77 -2.63
CA ARG A 54 -13.50 6.37 -2.99
C ARG A 54 -14.60 6.06 -1.97
N GLN A 55 -14.49 4.93 -1.28
CA GLN A 55 -15.37 4.52 -0.19
C GLN A 55 -14.99 5.16 1.17
N GLY A 56 -13.92 5.95 1.22
CA GLY A 56 -13.51 6.67 2.43
C GLY A 56 -12.56 5.89 3.35
N HIS A 57 -12.03 4.73 2.92
CA HIS A 57 -11.03 4.01 3.71
C HIS A 57 -9.64 4.63 3.57
N ASP A 58 -8.85 4.62 4.65
CA ASP A 58 -7.47 5.07 4.62
C ASP A 58 -6.55 4.03 3.97
N MET A 59 -6.19 4.31 2.71
CA MET A 59 -5.27 3.49 1.93
C MET A 59 -3.87 4.10 1.86
N PHE A 60 -3.46 4.91 2.84
CA PHE A 60 -2.11 5.48 2.88
C PHE A 60 -1.04 4.38 3.00
N PHE A 61 -1.15 3.52 4.02
CA PHE A 61 -0.18 2.47 4.27
C PHE A 61 -0.15 1.40 3.16
N PRO A 62 -1.29 0.84 2.69
CA PRO A 62 -1.30 -0.03 1.53
C PRO A 62 -0.62 0.57 0.29
N ALA A 63 -0.87 1.85 0.00
CA ALA A 63 -0.25 2.52 -1.15
C ALA A 63 1.26 2.71 -1.01
N LEU A 64 1.78 2.83 0.22
CA LEU A 64 3.22 2.86 0.46
C LEU A 64 3.86 1.50 0.15
N LEU A 65 3.23 0.40 0.59
CA LEU A 65 3.72 -0.96 0.33
C LEU A 65 3.74 -1.28 -1.17
N VAL A 66 2.74 -0.82 -1.93
CA VAL A 66 2.71 -0.94 -3.39
C VAL A 66 3.92 -0.26 -4.05
N LYS A 67 4.35 0.92 -3.56
CA LYS A 67 5.56 1.59 -4.06
C LYS A 67 6.82 0.81 -3.70
N GLN A 68 6.88 0.24 -2.49
CA GLN A 68 7.98 -0.62 -2.06
C GLN A 68 8.09 -1.86 -2.96
N PHE A 69 6.98 -2.46 -3.37
CA PHE A 69 6.98 -3.58 -4.32
C PHE A 69 7.68 -3.23 -5.63
N VAL A 70 7.38 -2.07 -6.24
CA VAL A 70 8.01 -1.65 -7.51
C VAL A 70 9.53 -1.60 -7.38
N ALA A 71 10.04 -1.06 -6.27
CA ALA A 71 11.47 -1.03 -6.00
C ALA A 71 12.06 -2.44 -5.82
N LYS A 72 11.36 -3.34 -5.11
CA LYS A 72 11.81 -4.72 -4.91
C LYS A 72 11.78 -5.55 -6.20
N LEU A 73 10.76 -5.39 -7.04
CA LEU A 73 10.71 -6.04 -8.35
C LEU A 73 11.83 -5.53 -9.27
N GLY A 74 12.08 -4.22 -9.29
CA GLY A 74 13.20 -3.66 -10.05
C GLY A 74 14.55 -4.23 -9.61
N LEU A 75 14.77 -4.34 -8.30
CA LEU A 75 15.95 -4.98 -7.73
C LEU A 75 16.03 -6.46 -8.13
N ALA A 76 14.93 -7.21 -8.01
CA ALA A 76 14.88 -8.63 -8.35
C ALA A 76 15.19 -8.91 -9.82
N LYS A 77 14.67 -8.07 -10.73
CA LYS A 77 14.98 -8.13 -12.16
C LYS A 77 16.47 -7.86 -12.43
N ALA A 78 17.06 -6.90 -11.73
CA ALA A 78 18.48 -6.57 -11.87
C ALA A 78 19.38 -7.67 -11.31
N THR A 79 19.05 -8.22 -10.13
CA THR A 79 19.86 -9.23 -9.44
C THR A 79 19.67 -10.63 -10.01
N ARG A 80 18.55 -10.87 -10.70
CA ARG A 80 18.11 -12.20 -11.17
C ARG A 80 18.10 -13.22 -10.03
N SER A 81 17.86 -12.76 -8.81
CA SER A 81 17.90 -13.57 -7.60
C SER A 81 16.51 -14.08 -7.28
N VAL A 82 16.37 -15.40 -7.19
CA VAL A 82 15.12 -16.05 -6.78
C VAL A 82 14.65 -15.52 -5.41
N THR A 83 15.60 -15.23 -4.52
CA THR A 83 15.32 -14.64 -3.20
C THR A 83 14.75 -13.24 -3.30
N ASP A 84 15.27 -12.39 -4.19
CA ASP A 84 14.74 -11.02 -4.36
C ASP A 84 13.34 -11.04 -4.98
N PHE A 85 13.08 -11.97 -5.90
CA PHE A 85 11.71 -12.21 -6.38
C PHE A 85 10.79 -12.69 -5.24
N ALA A 86 11.24 -13.58 -4.37
CA ALA A 86 10.45 -13.99 -3.21
C ALA A 86 10.15 -12.83 -2.24
N ILE A 87 11.11 -11.92 -2.05
CA ILE A 87 10.90 -10.69 -1.26
C ILE A 87 9.87 -9.79 -1.93
N ALA A 88 9.89 -9.64 -3.26
CA ALA A 88 8.89 -8.87 -3.99
C ALA A 88 7.47 -9.47 -3.84
N ASP A 89 7.33 -10.80 -3.93
CA ASP A 89 6.05 -11.49 -3.67
C ASP A 89 5.56 -11.24 -2.24
N LEU A 90 6.45 -11.32 -1.25
CA LEU A 90 6.09 -11.07 0.16
C LEU A 90 5.51 -9.66 0.36
N VAL A 91 6.06 -8.65 -0.32
CA VAL A 91 5.52 -7.28 -0.23
C VAL A 91 4.14 -7.18 -0.86
N LEU A 92 3.83 -7.91 -1.93
CA LEU A 92 2.47 -7.99 -2.48
C LEU A 92 1.50 -8.63 -1.48
N ASP A 93 1.89 -9.74 -0.86
CA ASP A 93 1.07 -10.42 0.14
C ASP A 93 0.80 -9.52 1.37
N GLN A 94 1.81 -8.77 1.80
CA GLN A 94 1.67 -7.77 2.87
C GLN A 94 0.72 -6.64 2.47
N THR A 95 0.80 -6.19 1.22
CA THR A 95 -0.10 -5.16 0.67
C THR A 95 -1.54 -5.65 0.70
N GLU A 96 -1.80 -6.88 0.24
CA GLU A 96 -3.14 -7.49 0.25
C GLU A 96 -3.74 -7.51 1.65
N ARG A 97 -2.95 -7.92 2.65
CA ARG A 97 -3.39 -7.93 4.05
C ARG A 97 -3.67 -6.52 4.57
N ALA A 98 -2.79 -5.58 4.29
CA ALA A 98 -2.97 -4.19 4.71
C ALA A 98 -4.22 -3.54 4.10
N ILE A 99 -4.56 -3.87 2.83
CA ILE A 99 -5.82 -3.44 2.20
C ILE A 99 -7.01 -4.03 2.97
N ALA A 100 -6.99 -5.34 3.24
CA ALA A 100 -8.08 -6.00 3.96
C ALA A 100 -8.28 -5.41 5.36
N GLU A 101 -7.20 -5.14 6.09
CA GLU A 101 -7.24 -4.47 7.39
C GLU A 101 -7.81 -3.05 7.30
N ALA A 102 -7.39 -2.27 6.30
CA ALA A 102 -7.87 -0.91 6.11
C ALA A 102 -9.35 -0.84 5.69
N ILE A 103 -9.85 -1.84 4.96
CA ILE A 103 -11.27 -1.97 4.63
C ILE A 103 -12.09 -2.38 5.87
N ALA A 104 -11.53 -3.21 6.74
CA ALA A 104 -12.18 -3.63 7.98
C ALA A 104 -12.30 -2.51 9.02
N GLN A 105 -11.54 -1.43 8.87
CA GLN A 105 -11.63 -0.24 9.71
C GLN A 105 -12.78 0.66 9.24
N ASP A 106 -13.41 1.36 10.20
CA ASP A 106 -14.48 2.32 9.91
C ASP A 106 -14.01 3.37 8.88
N PRO A 107 -14.86 3.75 7.91
CA PRO A 107 -14.54 4.79 6.94
C PRO A 107 -14.09 6.08 7.62
N LEU A 108 -12.98 6.63 7.13
CA LEU A 108 -12.33 7.79 7.71
C LEU A 108 -13.06 9.06 7.24
N ASP A 109 -14.08 9.46 8.00
CA ASP A 109 -14.71 10.78 7.82
C ASP A 109 -13.85 11.87 8.48
N VAL A 110 -12.91 12.42 7.70
CA VAL A 110 -11.99 13.48 8.14
C VAL A 110 -12.75 14.69 8.69
N LYS A 111 -13.91 15.03 8.12
CA LYS A 111 -14.72 16.17 8.61
C LYS A 111 -15.27 15.87 9.99
N ARG A 112 -15.82 14.68 10.21
CA ARG A 112 -16.29 14.23 11.53
C ARG A 112 -15.15 14.13 12.53
N GLN A 113 -13.99 13.62 12.15
CA GLN A 113 -12.83 13.51 13.05
C GLN A 113 -12.27 14.89 13.44
N VAL A 114 -12.18 15.83 12.49
CA VAL A 114 -11.75 17.22 12.79
C VAL A 114 -12.76 17.90 13.71
N LEU A 115 -14.07 17.73 13.49
CA LEU A 115 -15.11 18.26 14.37
C LEU A 115 -15.05 17.63 15.77
N ALA A 116 -14.77 16.33 15.87
CA ALA A 116 -14.56 15.64 17.14
C ALA A 116 -13.34 16.21 17.88
N MET A 117 -12.21 16.37 17.19
CA MET A 117 -10.97 16.91 17.77
C MET A 117 -11.11 18.39 18.16
N ALA A 118 -11.90 19.17 17.41
CA ALA A 118 -12.20 20.56 17.72
C ALA A 118 -13.23 20.73 18.86
N GLY A 119 -13.77 19.63 19.41
CA GLY A 119 -14.80 19.67 20.45
C GLY A 119 -16.15 20.22 19.96
N MET A 120 -16.39 20.22 18.65
CA MET A 120 -17.57 20.81 18.00
C MET A 120 -18.64 19.76 17.64
N LEU A 121 -18.58 18.55 18.21
CA LEU A 121 -19.56 17.49 17.98
C LEU A 121 -20.73 17.48 18.96
N ASP A 122 -20.71 18.34 19.98
CA ASP A 122 -21.87 18.58 20.83
C ASP A 122 -22.68 19.74 20.25
N ASP A 123 -23.85 19.43 19.68
CA ASP A 123 -25.05 20.31 19.57
C ASP A 123 -25.99 19.96 18.39
N ALA A 124 -25.75 18.88 17.63
CA ALA A 124 -26.67 18.48 16.55
C ALA A 124 -27.73 17.42 16.96
N SER A 125 -27.57 16.72 18.09
CA SER A 125 -28.52 15.68 18.52
C SER A 125 -29.65 16.19 19.44
N ALA A 126 -29.57 17.41 19.95
CA ALA A 126 -30.58 17.98 20.85
C ALA A 126 -31.71 18.75 20.13
N ALA A 127 -31.55 19.07 18.84
CA ALA A 127 -32.47 19.95 18.13
C ALA A 127 -33.63 19.24 17.38
N THR A 128 -33.68 17.91 17.33
CA THR A 128 -34.68 17.17 16.53
C THR A 128 -35.82 16.54 17.34
N GLN A 129 -35.93 16.77 18.66
CA GLN A 129 -37.01 16.17 19.47
C GLN A 129 -38.01 17.14 20.13
N THR A 130 -37.94 18.46 19.89
CA THR A 130 -38.82 19.44 20.57
C THR A 130 -39.62 20.36 19.65
N GLN A 131 -39.97 19.90 18.44
CA GLN A 131 -41.01 20.55 17.62
C GLN A 131 -42.06 19.54 17.13
N GLY A 132 -42.78 18.93 18.08
CA GLY A 132 -43.91 18.05 17.76
C GLY A 132 -45.06 18.05 18.78
N GLN A 133 -45.01 18.85 19.85
CA GLN A 133 -46.06 18.84 20.88
C GLN A 133 -46.34 20.24 21.46
N THR A 134 -46.79 21.18 20.63
CA THR A 134 -47.62 22.29 21.13
C THR A 134 -48.58 22.74 20.04
N SER A 135 -49.85 22.34 20.19
CA SER A 135 -51.05 23.18 20.00
C SER A 135 -52.25 22.32 19.60
N GLY A 136 -53.35 22.48 20.33
CA GLY A 136 -54.61 21.82 20.00
C GLY A 136 -55.55 21.55 21.17
N GLY A 137 -55.56 22.39 22.20
CA GLY A 137 -56.65 22.39 23.16
C GLY A 137 -57.94 22.81 22.47
N VAL A 138 -58.87 21.87 22.29
CA VAL A 138 -60.26 22.17 21.90
C VAL A 138 -61.09 22.17 23.17
N ARG A 139 -61.44 23.37 23.63
CA ARG A 139 -62.60 23.58 24.50
C ARG A 139 -63.83 23.69 23.61
N ARG A 140 -64.78 22.76 23.78
CA ARG A 140 -66.20 23.04 24.05
C ARG A 140 -66.90 21.73 24.38
#